data_AF-A0A972B1F8-F1
#
_entry.id   AF-A0A972B1F8-F1
#
_cell.length_a   1.000
_cell.length_b   1.000
_cell.length_c   1.000
_cell.angle_alpha   90.00
_cell.angle_beta   90.00
_cell.angle_gamma   90.00
#
_symmetry.space_group_name_H-M   'P 1'
#
loop_
_entity.id
_entity.type
_entity.pdbx_description
1 polymer ?
#
loop_
_entity_poly.entity_id
_entity_poly.type
_entity_poly.pdbx_seq_one_letter_code
_entity_poly.pdbx_strand_id
1 'polypeptide(L)' 'NNRAERAIKPFVIGRKNWLFSNTRSGAKASAILYSLVETAKANDLQPAVYLQALFEQLPHTSAAHIDSLSPWNIKLN' A
#
# COMPACT_ATOMS: atom_id res chain seq x y z
N ASN A 1 0.55 3.73 24.25
CA ASN A 1 1.31 4.77 23.53
C ASN A 1 2.42 4.21 22.61
N ASN A 2 2.25 3.06 21.93
CA ASN A 2 3.40 2.38 21.28
C ASN A 2 3.06 1.68 19.95
N ARG A 3 1.81 1.73 19.43
CA ARG A 3 1.48 1.03 18.17
C ARG A 3 1.70 1.92 16.94
N ALA A 4 1.19 3.15 16.99
CA ALA A 4 1.36 4.13 15.92
C ALA A 4 2.84 4.48 15.67
N GLU A 5 3.62 4.69 16.75
CA GLU A 5 5.06 4.99 16.63
C GLU A 5 5.86 3.81 16.05
N ARG A 6 5.50 2.56 16.38
CA ARG A 6 6.13 1.36 15.80
C ARG A 6 5.76 1.17 14.32
N ALA A 7 4.53 1.50 13.93
CA ALA A 7 4.09 1.43 12.54
C ALA A 7 4.78 2.47 11.64
N ILE A 8 5.08 3.68 12.17
CA ILE A 8 5.73 4.73 11.38
C ILE A 8 7.26 4.60 11.31
N LYS A 9 7.92 3.93 12.27
CA LYS A 9 9.38 3.73 12.27
C LYS A 9 9.95 3.17 10.96
N PRO A 10 9.43 2.07 10.38
CA PRO A 10 9.96 1.55 9.12
C PRO A 10 9.72 2.48 7.91
N PHE A 11 8.65 3.30 7.92
CA PHE A 11 8.45 4.37 6.94
C PHE A 11 9.54 5.45 7.04
N VAL A 12 9.85 5.90 8.27
CA VAL A 12 10.87 6.94 8.52
C VAL A 12 12.26 6.46 8.11
N ILE A 13 12.58 5.18 8.31
CA ILE A 13 13.85 4.58 7.88
C ILE A 13 13.90 4.48 6.35
N GLY A 14 12.81 4.01 5.71
CA GLY A 14 12.73 3.82 4.26
C GLY A 14 12.77 5.10 3.44
N ARG A 15 12.25 6.23 3.97
CA ARG A 15 12.17 7.51 3.22
C ARG A 15 13.52 7.99 2.70
N LYS A 16 14.64 7.67 3.39
CA LYS A 16 16.00 8.04 2.96
C LYS A 16 16.40 7.36 1.64
N ASN A 17 15.77 6.24 1.28
CA ASN A 17 16.02 5.49 0.05
C ASN A 17 14.93 5.73 -1.02
N TRP A 18 13.96 6.60 -0.76
CA TRP A 18 12.87 6.89 -1.70
C TRP A 18 13.15 8.19 -2.45
N LEU A 19 13.48 8.03 -3.74
CA LEU A 19 13.95 9.08 -4.64
C LEU A 19 13.03 10.31 -4.70
N PHE A 20 11.72 10.15 -4.44
CA PHE A 20 10.73 11.23 -4.51
C PHE A 20 10.10 11.61 -3.16
N SER A 21 10.62 11.11 -2.03
CA SER A 21 10.04 11.41 -0.71
C SER A 21 10.10 12.90 -0.30
N ASN A 22 10.90 13.71 -1.00
CA ASN A 22 11.09 15.14 -0.74
C ASN A 22 10.15 16.06 -1.54
N THR A 23 9.39 15.54 -2.52
CA THR A 23 8.39 16.34 -3.23
C THR A 23 7.00 16.10 -2.65
N ARG A 24 6.10 17.08 -2.67
CA ARG A 24 4.73 16.91 -2.15
C ARG A 24 4.00 15.74 -2.84
N SER A 25 4.18 15.61 -4.15
CA SER A 25 3.61 14.53 -4.95
C SER A 25 4.20 13.16 -4.56
N GLY A 26 5.52 13.06 -4.43
CA GLY A 26 6.17 11.80 -4.06
C GLY A 26 5.92 11.41 -2.60
N ALA A 27 5.87 12.36 -1.67
CA ALA A 27 5.46 12.10 -0.29
C ALA A 27 4.02 11.53 -0.21
N LYS A 28 3.09 12.09 -1.01
CA LYS A 28 1.72 11.57 -1.10
C LYS A 28 1.69 10.16 -1.70
N ALA A 29 2.40 9.92 -2.79
CA ALA A 29 2.48 8.61 -3.43
C ALA A 29 3.08 7.54 -2.49
N SER A 30 4.17 7.89 -1.80
CA SER A 30 4.81 7.04 -0.80
C SER A 30 3.89 6.72 0.37
N ALA A 31 3.13 7.71 0.87
CA ALA A 31 2.16 7.48 1.95
C ALA A 31 1.02 6.54 1.51
N ILE A 32 0.52 6.68 0.28
CA ILE A 32 -0.49 5.79 -0.29
C ILE A 32 0.04 4.36 -0.39
N LEU A 33 1.22 4.18 -1.00
CA LEU A 33 1.84 2.86 -1.15
C LEU A 33 2.04 2.17 0.20
N TYR A 34 2.52 2.91 1.20
CA TYR A 34 2.72 2.36 2.54
C TYR A 34 1.41 1.98 3.21
N SER A 35 0.37 2.81 3.04
CA SER A 35 -0.97 2.51 3.55
C SER A 35 -1.51 1.20 2.95
N LEU A 36 -1.30 0.96 1.65
CA LEU A 36 -1.67 -0.30 1.00
C LEU A 36 -0.89 -1.49 1.58
N VAL A 37 0.42 -1.35 1.78
CA VAL A 37 1.27 -2.40 2.37
C VAL A 37 0.83 -2.75 3.79
N GLU A 38 0.61 -1.76 4.64
CA GLU A 38 0.17 -1.99 6.02
C GLU A 38 -1.25 -2.55 6.07
N THR A 39 -2.13 -2.16 5.14
CA THR A 39 -3.47 -2.75 5.04
C THR A 39 -3.40 -4.21 4.59
N ALA A 40 -2.52 -4.56 3.65
CA ALA A 40 -2.30 -5.95 3.24
C ALA A 40 -1.80 -6.81 4.41
N LYS A 41 -0.81 -6.33 5.16
CA LYS A 41 -0.32 -7.01 6.38
C LYS A 41 -1.41 -7.16 7.44
N ALA A 42 -2.26 -6.14 7.62
CA ALA A 42 -3.35 -6.18 8.58
C ALA A 42 -4.46 -7.18 8.20
N ASN A 43 -4.51 -7.63 6.94
CA ASN A 43 -5.40 -8.68 6.44
C ASN A 43 -4.65 -10.00 6.22
N ASP A 44 -3.48 -10.19 6.83
CA ASP A 44 -2.63 -11.39 6.74
C ASP A 44 -2.21 -11.76 5.30
N LEU A 45 -2.18 -10.77 4.39
CA LEU A 45 -1.73 -10.96 3.00
C LEU A 45 -0.24 -10.66 2.85
N GLN A 46 0.41 -11.38 1.93
CA GLN A 46 1.74 -11.02 1.48
C GLN A 46 1.69 -9.71 0.66
N PRO A 47 2.34 -8.61 1.11
CA PRO A 47 2.16 -7.31 0.47
C PRO A 47 2.62 -7.26 -0.99
N ALA A 48 3.66 -8.02 -1.35
CA ALA A 48 4.15 -8.08 -2.73
C ALA A 48 3.11 -8.70 -3.67
N VAL A 49 2.52 -9.83 -3.26
CA VAL A 49 1.48 -10.54 -4.04
C VAL A 49 0.23 -9.67 -4.15
N TYR A 50 -0.19 -9.03 -3.05
CA TYR A 50 -1.31 -8.10 -3.04
C TYR A 50 -1.09 -6.93 -4.00
N LEU A 51 0.06 -6.27 -3.94
CA LEU A 51 0.36 -5.12 -4.82
C LEU A 51 0.44 -5.54 -6.29
N GLN A 52 1.00 -6.71 -6.58
CA GLN A 52 1.03 -7.24 -7.94
C GLN A 52 -0.39 -7.46 -8.48
N ALA A 53 -1.22 -8.21 -7.75
CA ALA A 53 -2.61 -8.45 -8.14
C ALA A 53 -3.40 -7.13 -8.26
N LEU A 54 -3.17 -6.19 -7.35
CA LEU A 54 -3.79 -4.87 -7.38
C LEU A 54 -3.42 -4.13 -8.67
N PHE A 55 -2.13 -4.02 -9.02
CA PHE A 55 -1.69 -3.30 -10.21
C PHE A 55 -2.06 -4.01 -11.53
N GLU A 56 -2.17 -5.33 -11.53
CA GLU A 56 -2.68 -6.11 -12.67
C GLU A 56 -4.18 -5.89 -12.87
N GLN A 57 -4.99 -5.87 -11.81
CA GLN A 57 -6.45 -5.75 -11.90
C GLN A 57 -6.94 -4.30 -11.98
N LEU A 58 -6.18 -3.32 -11.49
CA LEU A 58 -6.51 -1.89 -11.51
C LEU A 58 -6.93 -1.37 -12.90
N PRO A 59 -6.17 -1.59 -14.00
CA PRO A 59 -6.54 -1.07 -15.32
C PRO A 59 -7.80 -1.73 -15.90
N HIS A 60 -8.16 -2.92 -15.40
CA HIS A 60 -9.32 -3.68 -15.87
C HIS A 60 -10.57 -3.44 -15.03
N THR A 61 -10.45 -2.73 -13.90
CA THR A 61 -11.54 -2.52 -12.96
C THR A 61 -12.12 -1.12 -13.11
N SER A 62 -13.43 -1.05 -13.36
CA SER A 62 -14.17 0.23 -13.36
C SER A 62 -14.21 0.83 -11.96
N ALA A 63 -14.30 2.17 -11.86
CA ALA A 63 -14.44 2.88 -10.59
C ALA A 63 -15.61 2.35 -9.71
N ALA A 64 -16.66 1.83 -10.34
CA ALA A 64 -17.81 1.24 -9.65
C ALA A 64 -17.51 -0.10 -8.95
N HIS A 65 -16.38 -0.75 -9.27
CA HIS A 65 -15.99 -2.05 -8.73
C HIS A 65 -14.68 -1.99 -7.94
N ILE A 66 -14.21 -0.80 -7.54
CA ILE A 66 -12.96 -0.65 -6.77
C ILE A 66 -12.98 -1.48 -5.48
N ASP A 67 -14.14 -1.66 -4.87
CA ASP A 67 -14.29 -2.46 -3.65
C ASP A 67 -13.88 -3.94 -3.82
N SER A 68 -13.87 -4.46 -5.04
CA SER A 68 -13.38 -5.82 -5.34
C SER A 68 -11.86 -5.92 -5.22
N LEU A 69 -11.14 -4.81 -5.35
CA LEU A 69 -9.68 -4.72 -5.21
C LEU A 69 -9.24 -4.51 -3.76
N SER A 70 -10.20 -4.40 -2.83
CA SER A 70 -9.89 -4.30 -1.41
C SER A 70 -9.20 -5.57 -0.92
N PRO A 71 -8.33 -5.48 0.10
CA PRO A 71 -7.52 -6.61 0.56
C PRO A 71 -8.36 -7.81 1.04
N TRP A 72 -9.58 -7.61 1.50
CA TRP A 72 -10.49 -8.70 1.90
C TRP A 72 -11.25 -9.36 0.73
N ASN A 73 -11.26 -8.76 -0.46
CA ASN A 73 -12.04 -9.23 -1.61
C ASN A 73 -11.17 -9.62 -2.82
N ILE A 74 -9.92 -9.15 -2.87
CA ILE A 74 -9.05 -9.37 -4.00
C ILE A 74 -8.73 -10.85 -4.18
N LYS A 75 -8.83 -11.33 -5.41
CA LYS A 75 -8.41 -12.68 -5.75
C LYS A 75 -6.91 -12.68 -6.01
N LEU A 76 -6.19 -13.35 -5.13
CA LEU A 76 -4.76 -13.63 -5.30
C LEU A 76 -4.62 -14.89 -6.17
N ASN A 77 -3.74 -14.83 -7.17
CA ASN A 77 -3.42 -15.95 -8.05
C ASN A 77 -2.34 -16.85 -7.44
#